data_AF-A0AAU4J052-F1
#
_entry.id   AF-A0AAU4J052-F1
#
_cell.length_a   1.000
_cell.length_b   1.000
_cell.length_c   1.000
_cell.angle_alpha   90.00
_cell.angle_beta   90.00
_cell.angle_gamma   90.00
#
_symmetry.space_group_name_H-M   'P 1'
#
loop_
_entity.id
_entity.type
_entity.pdbx_description
1 polymer ?
#
loop_
_entity_poly.entity_id
_entity_poly.type
_entity_poly.pdbx_seq_one_letter_code
_entity_poly.pdbx_strand_id
1 'polypeptide(L)'
;MTTLAPARASAPPRHWLASALRRLLWWVTLTLTGGFQRRGRLPRGGCVVIANHSSHADTAALLAALDARHAPVIGAAADYWFASPWRRRICSRLAGGFPVRRDGGGVDDLLAMADELRAGRTVVLFPEGTRRADGEFGTFHRGALVLAEEAGVPLVPVGIAGTDKVLPKHGRLRSGVVRVRIGAPLPAAATPEDARASVAALHARAEAERKRDSGLRRRVSSVINSRWGAVLVFLWAVAEALSWPLIPELLVATIVIAVPRSAVKVSLSIVAGTLAGGLLGLQLAAAGVQLPAPLTTDRMRAQARHEIAVEGADAVRHQPWKGLPYKVYVAEAGKADVPPVDWVVESAKARGSRTAMLTALFAVLGLLLQRFRRWYVGYLVVFAGVFAWSLAGVIRTWS
;
A
#
# COMPACT_ATOMS: atom_id res chain seq x y z
N MET A 1 10.52 -51.92 8.19
CA MET A 1 10.73 -50.46 8.38
C MET A 1 11.66 -49.99 7.28
N THR A 2 11.11 -49.50 6.18
CA THR A 2 11.90 -49.05 5.01
C THR A 2 12.09 -47.54 5.15
N THR A 3 13.29 -47.13 5.49
CA THR A 3 13.69 -45.73 5.66
C THR A 3 13.63 -45.01 4.32
N LEU A 4 12.66 -44.10 4.16
CA LEU A 4 12.58 -43.17 3.03
C LEU A 4 13.81 -42.25 3.05
N ALA A 5 14.60 -42.31 1.98
CA ALA A 5 15.72 -41.40 1.75
C ALA A 5 15.24 -39.93 1.71
N PRO A 6 16.04 -38.97 2.21
CA PRO A 6 15.69 -37.55 2.15
C PRO A 6 15.60 -37.09 0.69
N ALA A 7 14.40 -36.68 0.27
CA ALA A 7 14.16 -36.13 -1.06
C ALA A 7 15.11 -34.96 -1.32
N ARG A 8 16.01 -35.12 -2.30
CA ARG A 8 16.89 -34.06 -2.79
C ARG A 8 16.04 -32.87 -3.21
N ALA A 9 16.46 -31.65 -2.87
CA ALA A 9 15.81 -30.43 -3.31
C ALA A 9 15.79 -30.42 -4.85
N SER A 10 14.62 -30.65 -5.44
CA SER A 10 14.44 -30.62 -6.89
C SER A 10 14.74 -29.22 -7.43
N ALA A 11 15.39 -29.15 -8.59
CA ALA A 11 15.64 -27.91 -9.30
C ALA A 11 14.33 -27.12 -9.47
N PRO A 12 14.34 -25.77 -9.37
CA PRO A 12 13.13 -25.00 -9.52
C PRO A 12 12.52 -25.24 -10.91
N PRO A 13 11.19 -25.38 -11.02
CA PRO A 13 10.53 -25.69 -12.29
C PRO A 13 10.84 -24.62 -13.35
N ARG A 14 10.77 -25.00 -14.64
CA ARG A 14 11.05 -24.13 -15.81
C ARG A 14 10.36 -22.76 -15.79
N HIS A 15 9.30 -22.60 -14.99
CA HIS A 15 8.48 -21.39 -14.92
C HIS A 15 8.59 -20.63 -13.58
N TRP A 16 9.60 -20.93 -12.74
CA TRP A 16 9.74 -20.31 -11.42
C TRP A 16 9.93 -18.79 -11.51
N LEU A 17 10.70 -18.30 -12.49
CA LEU A 17 10.98 -16.87 -12.66
C LEU A 17 9.71 -16.09 -13.00
N ALA A 18 8.93 -16.57 -13.97
CA ALA A 18 7.63 -15.97 -14.30
C ALA A 18 6.67 -15.98 -13.10
N SER A 19 6.73 -17.03 -12.27
CA SER A 19 5.95 -17.12 -11.05
C SER A 19 6.43 -16.17 -9.95
N ALA A 20 7.74 -15.95 -9.84
CA ALA A 20 8.33 -14.99 -8.91
C ALA A 20 7.96 -13.55 -9.29
N LEU A 21 7.99 -13.22 -10.59
CA LEU A 21 7.55 -11.92 -11.10
C LEU A 21 6.05 -11.70 -10.86
N ARG A 22 5.19 -12.69 -11.15
CA ARG A 22 3.74 -12.62 -10.85
C ARG A 22 3.49 -12.42 -9.35
N ARG A 23 4.18 -13.19 -8.51
CA ARG A 23 4.08 -13.07 -7.06
C ARG A 23 4.48 -11.68 -6.59
N LEU A 24 5.59 -11.14 -7.08
CA LEU A 24 6.06 -9.80 -6.75
C LEU A 24 5.03 -8.75 -7.18
N LEU A 25 4.57 -8.80 -8.43
CA LEU A 25 3.56 -7.90 -8.98
C LEU A 25 2.30 -7.84 -8.10
N TRP A 26 1.71 -9.01 -7.79
CA TRP A 26 0.49 -9.06 -7.00
C TRP A 26 0.72 -8.71 -5.53
N TRP A 27 1.87 -9.09 -4.97
CA TRP A 27 2.24 -8.70 -3.61
C TRP A 27 2.39 -7.18 -3.47
N VAL A 28 3.08 -6.52 -4.42
CA VAL A 28 3.18 -5.05 -4.45
C VAL A 28 1.79 -4.45 -4.61
N THR A 29 1.02 -4.92 -5.60
CA THR A 29 -0.33 -4.40 -5.88
C THR A 29 -1.22 -4.44 -4.65
N LEU A 30 -1.32 -5.60 -3.97
CA LEU A 30 -2.14 -5.77 -2.77
C LEU A 30 -1.61 -5.00 -1.56
N THR A 31 -0.29 -4.78 -1.49
CA THR A 31 0.32 -3.91 -0.47
C THR A 31 -0.11 -2.46 -0.68
N LEU A 32 -0.06 -1.96 -1.92
CA LEU A 32 -0.47 -0.60 -2.27
C LEU A 32 -2.00 -0.38 -2.17
N THR A 33 -2.81 -1.42 -2.34
CA THR A 33 -4.28 -1.32 -2.21
C THR A 33 -4.78 -1.39 -0.77
N GLY A 34 -3.94 -1.60 0.25
CA GLY A 34 -4.36 -1.48 1.65
C GLY A 34 -3.76 -2.51 2.60
N GLY A 35 -2.97 -3.43 2.07
CA GLY A 35 -2.15 -4.37 2.81
C GLY A 35 -2.50 -5.82 2.51
N PHE A 36 -1.48 -6.67 2.55
CA PHE A 36 -1.59 -8.10 2.33
C PHE A 36 -1.03 -8.89 3.51
N GLN A 37 -1.76 -9.92 3.94
CA GLN A 37 -1.34 -10.81 5.04
C GLN A 37 -1.47 -12.27 4.61
N ARG A 38 -0.41 -13.04 4.81
CA ARG A 38 -0.38 -14.49 4.59
C ARG A 38 -0.09 -15.22 5.90
N ARG A 39 -0.82 -16.30 6.17
CA ARG A 39 -0.53 -17.29 7.22
C ARG A 39 -0.48 -18.69 6.62
N GLY A 40 0.29 -19.58 7.24
CA GLY A 40 0.48 -20.94 6.76
C GLY A 40 1.44 -21.06 5.57
N ARG A 41 1.80 -22.29 5.24
CA ARG A 41 2.72 -22.64 4.16
C ARG A 41 2.19 -23.87 3.42
N LEU A 42 2.52 -23.97 2.14
CA LEU A 42 2.24 -25.19 1.38
C LEU A 42 3.18 -26.31 1.83
N PRO A 43 2.77 -27.58 1.69
CA PRO A 43 3.69 -28.71 1.81
C PRO A 43 4.79 -28.64 0.74
N ARG A 44 5.85 -29.43 0.92
CA ARG A 44 6.90 -29.57 -0.11
C ARG A 44 6.36 -30.42 -1.26
N GLY A 45 6.77 -30.09 -2.48
CA GLY A 45 6.33 -30.80 -3.69
C GLY A 45 5.02 -30.25 -4.25
N GLY A 46 4.44 -30.98 -5.20
CA GLY A 46 3.19 -30.57 -5.84
C GLY A 46 2.00 -30.69 -4.89
N CYS A 47 0.99 -29.87 -5.13
CA CYS A 47 -0.25 -29.92 -4.36
C CYS A 47 -1.42 -29.29 -5.14
N VAL A 48 -2.63 -29.75 -4.83
CA VAL A 48 -3.85 -29.09 -5.27
C VAL A 48 -4.30 -28.12 -4.18
N VAL A 49 -4.49 -26.86 -4.52
CA VAL A 49 -4.99 -25.82 -3.62
C VAL A 49 -6.45 -25.55 -3.94
N ILE A 50 -7.31 -25.59 -2.93
CA ILE A 50 -8.71 -25.17 -3.04
C ILE A 50 -8.97 -23.93 -2.20
N ALA A 51 -9.72 -22.98 -2.74
CA ALA A 51 -10.05 -21.74 -2.05
C ALA A 51 -11.49 -21.29 -2.30
N ASN A 52 -12.01 -20.43 -1.42
CA ASN A 52 -13.27 -19.74 -1.64
C ASN A 52 -13.14 -18.72 -2.79
N HIS A 53 -14.24 -18.45 -3.48
CA HIS A 53 -14.25 -17.50 -4.60
C HIS A 53 -15.30 -16.39 -4.43
N SER A 54 -14.91 -15.22 -3.92
CA SER A 54 -15.79 -14.06 -3.76
C SER A 54 -15.44 -12.88 -4.69
N SER A 55 -14.23 -12.84 -5.25
CA SER A 55 -13.77 -11.74 -6.12
C SER A 55 -12.74 -12.20 -7.17
N HIS A 56 -12.61 -11.43 -8.26
CA HIS A 56 -11.46 -11.61 -9.17
C HIS A 56 -10.12 -11.32 -8.47
N ALA A 57 -10.13 -10.56 -7.37
CA ALA A 57 -8.95 -10.32 -6.56
C ALA A 57 -8.47 -11.56 -5.79
N ASP A 58 -9.25 -12.65 -5.72
CA ASP A 58 -8.83 -13.91 -5.09
C ASP A 58 -7.64 -14.55 -5.80
N THR A 59 -7.65 -14.53 -7.13
CA THR A 59 -6.52 -15.00 -7.94
C THR A 59 -5.25 -14.20 -7.65
N ALA A 60 -5.36 -12.88 -7.55
CA ALA A 60 -4.24 -12.02 -7.17
C ALA A 60 -3.77 -12.33 -5.73
N ALA A 61 -4.69 -12.56 -4.81
CA ALA A 61 -4.40 -12.91 -3.42
C ALA A 61 -3.63 -14.24 -3.31
N LEU A 62 -4.07 -15.25 -4.05
CA LEU A 62 -3.41 -16.56 -4.11
C LEU A 62 -2.02 -16.45 -4.75
N LEU A 63 -1.86 -15.74 -5.85
CA LEU A 63 -0.54 -15.58 -6.49
C LEU A 63 0.43 -14.75 -5.66
N ALA A 64 -0.05 -13.77 -4.89
CA ALA A 64 0.75 -13.06 -3.90
C ALA A 64 1.10 -13.94 -2.69
N ALA A 65 0.20 -14.87 -2.33
CA ALA A 65 0.38 -15.77 -1.21
C ALA A 65 1.37 -16.87 -1.54
N LEU A 66 1.10 -17.69 -2.55
CA LEU A 66 1.76 -18.97 -2.81
C LEU A 66 3.24 -18.79 -3.17
N ASP A 67 4.05 -19.80 -2.85
CA ASP A 67 5.50 -19.74 -3.11
C ASP A 67 5.77 -19.98 -4.60
N ALA A 68 6.55 -19.08 -5.22
CA ALA A 68 6.90 -19.12 -6.64
C ALA A 68 7.66 -20.40 -7.05
N ARG A 69 8.30 -21.09 -6.09
CA ARG A 69 8.98 -22.37 -6.32
C ARG A 69 8.04 -23.48 -6.77
N HIS A 70 6.75 -23.40 -6.44
CA HIS A 70 5.74 -24.37 -6.89
C HIS A 70 5.04 -23.94 -8.19
N ALA A 71 5.51 -22.87 -8.85
CA ALA A 71 4.98 -22.36 -10.11
C ALA A 71 3.44 -22.42 -10.22
N PRO A 72 2.69 -21.72 -9.32
CA PRO A 72 1.25 -21.86 -9.23
C PRO A 72 0.55 -21.50 -10.54
N VAL A 73 -0.40 -22.37 -10.92
CA VAL A 73 -1.31 -22.20 -12.05
C VAL A 73 -2.75 -22.26 -11.57
N ILE A 74 -3.62 -21.49 -12.21
CA ILE A 74 -5.01 -21.31 -11.78
C ILE A 74 -5.93 -21.96 -12.80
N GLY A 75 -6.83 -22.85 -12.36
CA GLY A 75 -7.91 -23.34 -13.21
C GLY A 75 -8.87 -22.18 -13.49
N ALA A 76 -8.96 -21.78 -14.76
CA ALA A 76 -9.77 -20.65 -15.18
C ALA A 76 -10.82 -21.10 -16.18
N ALA A 77 -12.02 -20.54 -16.03
CA ALA A 77 -13.17 -20.87 -16.86
C ALA A 77 -12.88 -20.62 -18.35
N ALA A 78 -12.90 -21.68 -19.15
CA ALA A 78 -12.53 -21.66 -20.57
C ALA A 78 -13.44 -20.70 -21.37
N ASP A 79 -14.75 -20.84 -21.15
CA ASP A 79 -15.84 -20.04 -21.73
C ASP A 79 -15.69 -18.53 -21.50
N TYR A 80 -15.11 -18.10 -20.38
CA TYR A 80 -15.02 -16.67 -20.05
C TYR A 80 -13.64 -16.05 -20.32
N TRP A 81 -12.57 -16.71 -19.88
CA TRP A 81 -11.20 -16.16 -19.94
C TRP A 81 -10.49 -16.46 -21.25
N PHE A 82 -10.88 -17.54 -21.93
CA PHE A 82 -10.23 -17.99 -23.16
C PHE A 82 -11.05 -17.71 -24.43
N ALA A 83 -12.27 -17.18 -24.29
CA ALA A 83 -13.10 -16.76 -25.42
C ALA A 83 -12.56 -15.56 -26.23
N SER A 84 -11.62 -14.79 -25.68
CA SER A 84 -11.00 -13.65 -26.38
C SER A 84 -9.47 -13.71 -26.33
N PRO A 85 -8.75 -13.43 -27.43
CA PRO A 85 -7.29 -13.43 -27.46
C PRO A 85 -6.64 -12.52 -26.40
N TRP A 86 -7.26 -11.37 -26.12
CA TRP A 86 -6.77 -10.43 -25.11
C TRP A 86 -6.97 -10.97 -23.68
N ARG A 87 -8.16 -11.50 -23.37
CA ARG A 87 -8.44 -12.13 -22.06
C ARG A 87 -7.55 -13.35 -21.83
N ARG A 88 -7.32 -14.15 -22.86
CA ARG A 88 -6.39 -15.29 -22.83
C ARG A 88 -4.97 -14.83 -22.48
N ARG A 89 -4.47 -13.77 -23.13
CA ARG A 89 -3.13 -13.23 -22.83
C ARG A 89 -3.02 -12.73 -21.40
N ILE A 90 -4.04 -12.03 -20.89
CA ILE A 90 -4.09 -11.57 -19.50
C ILE A 90 -4.10 -12.75 -18.53
N CYS A 91 -4.99 -13.71 -18.73
CA CYS A 91 -5.12 -14.89 -17.88
C CYS A 91 -3.82 -15.71 -17.84
N SER A 92 -3.23 -15.96 -19.02
CA SER A 92 -1.99 -16.74 -19.12
C SER A 92 -0.80 -16.02 -18.49
N ARG A 93 -0.63 -14.70 -18.72
CA ARG A 93 0.56 -13.96 -18.26
C ARG A 93 0.46 -13.47 -16.82
N LEU A 94 -0.72 -13.02 -16.39
CA LEU A 94 -0.90 -12.43 -15.06
C LEU A 94 -1.42 -13.44 -14.04
N ALA A 95 -2.27 -14.38 -14.46
CA ALA A 95 -2.83 -15.41 -13.58
C ALA A 95 -2.12 -16.77 -13.68
N GLY A 96 -1.37 -17.04 -14.76
CA GLY A 96 -0.93 -18.39 -15.12
C GLY A 96 -2.11 -19.34 -15.23
N GLY A 97 -3.20 -18.84 -15.83
CA GLY A 97 -4.42 -19.60 -15.98
C GLY A 97 -4.28 -20.68 -17.04
N PHE A 98 -4.89 -21.83 -16.80
CA PHE A 98 -5.15 -22.86 -17.80
C PHE A 98 -6.68 -23.03 -17.96
N PRO A 99 -7.16 -23.38 -19.15
CA PRO A 99 -8.58 -23.52 -19.40
C PRO A 99 -9.14 -24.77 -18.71
N VAL A 100 -10.29 -24.61 -18.05
CA VAL A 100 -11.09 -25.72 -17.52
C VAL A 100 -12.52 -25.54 -18.01
N ARG A 101 -13.06 -26.56 -18.69
CA ARG A 101 -14.47 -26.56 -19.13
C ARG A 101 -15.41 -26.77 -17.95
N ARG A 102 -16.53 -26.04 -17.94
CA ARG A 102 -17.60 -26.16 -16.93
C ARG A 102 -18.73 -27.07 -17.38
N ASP A 103 -18.99 -27.12 -18.69
CA ASP A 103 -20.12 -27.84 -19.30
C ASP A 103 -19.65 -29.15 -19.96
N GLY A 104 -19.19 -30.09 -19.13
CA GLY A 104 -18.68 -31.40 -19.58
C GLY A 104 -17.18 -31.41 -19.95
N GLY A 105 -16.50 -32.54 -19.66
CA GLY A 105 -15.06 -32.71 -19.94
C GLY A 105 -14.09 -31.96 -19.02
N GLY A 106 -14.59 -31.20 -18.04
CA GLY A 106 -13.75 -30.43 -17.10
C GLY A 106 -12.87 -31.29 -16.20
N VAL A 107 -13.27 -32.53 -15.91
CA VAL A 107 -12.44 -33.47 -15.15
C VAL A 107 -11.22 -33.90 -15.98
N ASP A 108 -11.39 -34.18 -17.27
CA ASP A 108 -10.27 -34.55 -18.15
C ASP A 108 -9.25 -33.41 -18.27
N ASP A 109 -9.74 -32.16 -18.39
CA ASP A 109 -8.89 -30.96 -18.41
C ASP A 109 -8.07 -30.80 -17.12
N LEU A 110 -8.65 -31.19 -15.97
CA LEU A 110 -7.97 -31.20 -14.69
C LEU A 110 -6.94 -32.34 -14.62
N LEU A 111 -7.32 -33.55 -15.05
CA LEU A 111 -6.45 -34.74 -15.03
C LEU A 111 -5.21 -34.56 -15.91
N ALA A 112 -5.30 -33.78 -16.99
CA ALA A 112 -4.14 -33.40 -17.79
C ALA A 112 -3.04 -32.65 -16.99
N MET A 113 -3.35 -32.12 -15.81
CA MET A 113 -2.39 -31.47 -14.91
C MET A 113 -1.72 -32.43 -13.91
N ALA A 114 -2.08 -33.72 -13.90
CA ALA A 114 -1.55 -34.68 -12.93
C ALA A 114 -0.01 -34.81 -12.99
N ASP A 115 0.58 -34.83 -14.19
CA ASP A 115 2.04 -34.94 -14.33
C ASP A 115 2.77 -33.68 -13.90
N GLU A 116 2.19 -32.50 -14.13
CA GLU A 116 2.73 -31.23 -13.65
C GLU A 116 2.68 -31.13 -12.12
N LEU A 117 1.62 -31.68 -11.49
CA LEU A 117 1.52 -31.84 -10.04
C LEU A 117 2.61 -32.77 -9.52
N ARG A 118 2.80 -33.96 -10.13
CA ARG A 118 3.88 -34.90 -9.78
C ARG A 118 5.27 -34.27 -9.96
N ALA A 119 5.44 -33.39 -10.96
CA ALA A 119 6.66 -32.61 -11.19
C ALA A 119 6.87 -31.45 -10.19
N GLY A 120 5.96 -31.24 -9.24
CA GLY A 120 6.13 -30.27 -8.17
C GLY A 120 5.37 -28.95 -8.33
N ARG A 121 4.49 -28.82 -9.34
CA ARG A 121 3.65 -27.63 -9.49
C ARG A 121 2.48 -27.62 -8.50
N THR A 122 1.98 -26.42 -8.22
CA THR A 122 0.72 -26.21 -7.52
C THR A 122 -0.39 -25.88 -8.52
N VAL A 123 -1.48 -26.64 -8.48
CA VAL A 123 -2.72 -26.34 -9.21
C VAL A 123 -3.72 -25.72 -8.25
N VAL A 124 -4.25 -24.56 -8.60
CA VAL A 124 -5.21 -23.82 -7.76
C VAL A 124 -6.58 -23.86 -8.40
N LEU A 125 -7.58 -24.28 -7.63
CA LEU A 125 -8.96 -24.44 -8.08
C LEU A 125 -9.93 -23.74 -7.13
N PHE A 126 -11.02 -23.23 -7.71
CA PHE A 126 -12.18 -22.74 -6.98
C PHE A 126 -13.30 -23.77 -7.14
N PRO A 127 -13.47 -24.69 -6.16
CA PRO A 127 -14.35 -25.86 -6.32
C PRO A 127 -15.83 -25.51 -6.44
N GLU A 128 -16.23 -24.27 -6.14
CA GLU A 128 -17.58 -23.74 -6.34
C GLU A 128 -17.91 -23.46 -7.81
N GLY A 129 -16.90 -23.44 -8.70
CA GLY A 129 -17.03 -23.19 -10.12
C GLY A 129 -17.36 -21.73 -10.48
N THR A 130 -17.98 -20.95 -9.60
CA THR A 130 -18.40 -19.56 -9.83
C THR A 130 -18.15 -18.69 -8.59
N ARG A 131 -18.23 -17.36 -8.74
CA ARG A 131 -18.08 -16.43 -7.60
C ARG A 131 -19.37 -16.36 -6.79
N ARG A 132 -19.25 -16.43 -5.46
CA ARG A 132 -20.34 -16.22 -4.50
C ARG A 132 -20.19 -14.90 -3.74
N ALA A 133 -21.20 -14.53 -2.97
CA ALA A 133 -21.07 -13.44 -2.01
C ALA A 133 -20.07 -13.84 -0.91
N ASP A 134 -19.38 -12.87 -0.32
CA ASP A 134 -18.42 -13.17 0.75
C ASP A 134 -19.13 -13.79 1.96
N GLY A 135 -18.58 -14.89 2.47
CA GLY A 135 -19.17 -15.68 3.56
C GLY A 135 -20.21 -16.71 3.12
N GLU A 136 -20.63 -16.70 1.85
CA GLU A 136 -21.45 -17.77 1.27
C GLU A 136 -20.56 -18.81 0.59
N PHE A 137 -20.86 -20.09 0.83
CA PHE A 137 -20.12 -21.21 0.24
C PHE A 137 -21.09 -22.11 -0.50
N GLY A 138 -20.96 -22.18 -1.83
CA GLY A 138 -21.73 -23.11 -2.64
C GLY A 138 -21.31 -24.57 -2.47
N THR A 139 -21.95 -25.44 -3.25
CA THR A 139 -21.53 -26.85 -3.37
C THR A 139 -20.11 -26.93 -3.94
N PHE A 140 -19.25 -27.73 -3.32
CA PHE A 140 -17.91 -27.99 -3.81
C PHE A 140 -17.94 -29.20 -4.74
N HIS A 141 -17.47 -29.03 -5.97
CA HIS A 141 -17.37 -30.14 -6.92
C HIS A 141 -16.18 -31.06 -6.58
N ARG A 142 -16.34 -32.37 -6.83
CA ARG A 142 -15.33 -33.40 -6.50
C ARG A 142 -14.06 -33.34 -7.35
N GLY A 143 -14.04 -32.60 -8.47
CA GLY A 143 -12.93 -32.60 -9.43
C GLY A 143 -11.56 -32.27 -8.84
N ALA A 144 -11.48 -31.37 -7.85
CA ALA A 144 -10.22 -31.06 -7.17
C ALA A 144 -9.70 -32.21 -6.30
N LEU A 145 -10.61 -32.98 -5.69
CA LEU A 145 -10.28 -34.16 -4.89
C LEU A 145 -9.78 -35.28 -5.80
N VAL A 146 -10.50 -35.55 -6.90
CA VAL A 146 -10.12 -36.56 -7.91
C VAL A 146 -8.74 -36.26 -8.48
N LEU A 147 -8.44 -35.01 -8.82
CA LEU A 147 -7.13 -34.63 -9.32
C LEU A 147 -6.01 -34.85 -8.29
N ALA A 148 -6.27 -34.52 -7.02
CA ALA A 148 -5.28 -34.72 -5.96
C ALA A 148 -5.00 -36.20 -5.71
N GLU A 149 -6.05 -37.02 -5.72
CA GLU A 149 -6.01 -38.48 -5.58
C GLU A 149 -5.22 -39.11 -6.74
N GLU A 150 -5.60 -38.80 -7.99
CA GLU A 150 -4.94 -39.32 -9.19
C GLU A 150 -3.44 -38.93 -9.25
N ALA A 151 -3.13 -37.67 -8.94
CA ALA A 151 -1.74 -37.20 -8.94
C ALA A 151 -0.93 -37.71 -7.73
N GLY A 152 -1.57 -38.28 -6.71
CA GLY A 152 -0.93 -38.72 -5.47
C GLY A 152 -0.35 -37.56 -4.65
N VAL A 153 -1.00 -36.38 -4.69
CA VAL A 153 -0.51 -35.15 -4.06
C VAL A 153 -1.49 -34.61 -3.01
N PRO A 154 -1.03 -33.86 -2.01
CA PRO A 154 -1.91 -33.31 -0.98
C PRO A 154 -2.90 -32.28 -1.54
N LEU A 155 -4.13 -32.33 -1.02
CA LEU A 155 -5.16 -31.31 -1.21
C LEU A 155 -5.11 -30.30 -0.05
N VAL A 156 -4.89 -29.02 -0.34
CA VAL A 156 -4.63 -27.97 0.65
C VAL A 156 -5.73 -26.90 0.61
N PRO A 157 -6.49 -26.70 1.71
CA PRO A 157 -7.52 -25.69 1.77
C PRO A 157 -6.93 -24.31 2.09
N VAL A 158 -7.50 -23.28 1.48
CA VAL A 158 -7.10 -21.88 1.67
C VAL A 158 -8.33 -21.01 1.88
N GLY A 159 -8.34 -20.24 2.97
CA GLY A 159 -9.34 -19.20 3.22
C GLY A 159 -8.82 -17.83 2.83
N ILE A 160 -9.61 -17.08 2.06
CA ILE A 160 -9.32 -15.74 1.56
C ILE A 160 -10.38 -14.78 2.07
N ALA A 161 -9.98 -13.67 2.71
CA ALA A 161 -10.90 -12.65 3.20
C ALA A 161 -10.48 -11.24 2.78
N GLY A 162 -11.48 -10.38 2.54
CA GLY A 162 -11.33 -8.94 2.26
C GLY A 162 -11.10 -8.58 0.78
N THR A 163 -11.05 -9.55 -0.12
CA THR A 163 -10.94 -9.36 -1.57
C THR A 163 -12.23 -8.81 -2.18
N ASP A 164 -13.38 -9.23 -1.67
CA ASP A 164 -14.72 -8.69 -1.94
C ASP A 164 -14.81 -7.18 -1.65
N LYS A 165 -14.20 -6.73 -0.55
CA LYS A 165 -14.15 -5.31 -0.14
C LYS A 165 -13.20 -4.50 -1.01
N VAL A 166 -12.11 -5.12 -1.48
CA VAL A 166 -11.11 -4.48 -2.36
C VAL A 166 -11.62 -4.37 -3.78
N LEU A 167 -12.23 -5.42 -4.33
CA LEU A 167 -12.78 -5.42 -5.68
C LEU A 167 -14.15 -6.10 -5.67
N PRO A 168 -15.23 -5.35 -5.38
CA PRO A 168 -16.58 -5.89 -5.37
C PRO A 168 -17.01 -6.36 -6.76
N LYS A 169 -17.95 -7.31 -6.81
CA LYS A 169 -18.58 -7.73 -8.06
C LYS A 169 -19.27 -6.53 -8.72
N HIS A 170 -18.88 -6.16 -9.94
CA HIS A 170 -19.32 -4.95 -10.66
C HIS A 170 -18.94 -3.61 -10.01
N GLY A 171 -18.02 -3.60 -9.04
CA GLY A 171 -17.55 -2.40 -8.35
C GLY A 171 -16.22 -1.85 -8.89
N ARG A 172 -15.80 -0.72 -8.32
CA ARG A 172 -14.46 -0.16 -8.52
C ARG A 172 -13.49 -0.66 -7.46
N LEU A 173 -12.19 -0.62 -7.76
CA LEU A 173 -11.13 -0.93 -6.82
C LEU A 173 -11.20 0.01 -5.59
N ARG A 174 -11.25 -0.57 -4.41
CA ARG A 174 -11.29 0.12 -3.10
C ARG A 174 -10.11 -0.33 -2.26
N SER A 175 -9.83 0.44 -1.21
CA SER A 175 -8.78 0.06 -0.28
C SER A 175 -9.25 -0.94 0.75
N GLY A 176 -8.49 -2.00 0.93
CA GLY A 176 -8.78 -3.04 1.92
C GLY A 176 -7.55 -3.85 2.27
N VAL A 177 -7.63 -4.57 3.38
CA VAL A 177 -6.60 -5.57 3.72
C VAL A 177 -7.08 -6.89 3.18
N VAL A 178 -6.25 -7.56 2.40
CA VAL A 178 -6.49 -8.92 1.95
C VAL A 178 -5.73 -9.89 2.85
N ARG A 179 -6.42 -10.93 3.31
CA ARG A 179 -5.83 -11.97 4.15
C ARG A 179 -6.00 -13.33 3.51
N VAL A 180 -4.92 -14.10 3.51
CA VAL A 180 -4.87 -15.47 3.00
C VAL A 180 -4.35 -16.39 4.11
N ARG A 181 -5.13 -17.42 4.45
CA ARG A 181 -4.74 -18.46 5.40
C ARG A 181 -4.67 -19.81 4.69
N ILE A 182 -3.47 -20.36 4.63
CA ILE A 182 -3.20 -21.69 4.08
C ILE A 182 -3.34 -22.70 5.23
N GLY A 183 -4.21 -23.68 5.06
CA GLY A 183 -4.44 -24.77 6.01
C GLY A 183 -3.43 -25.90 5.90
N ALA A 184 -3.61 -26.90 6.77
CA ALA A 184 -2.92 -28.18 6.63
C ALA A 184 -3.57 -29.00 5.49
N PRO A 185 -2.81 -29.90 4.83
CA PRO A 185 -3.38 -30.85 3.89
C PRO A 185 -4.55 -31.62 4.48
N LEU A 186 -5.60 -31.80 3.69
CA LEU A 186 -6.73 -32.65 4.06
C LEU A 186 -6.33 -34.13 4.04
N PRO A 187 -6.98 -34.97 4.88
CA PRO A 187 -6.84 -36.41 4.77
C PRO A 187 -7.22 -36.91 3.37
N ALA A 188 -6.61 -38.00 2.91
CA ALA A 188 -6.90 -38.58 1.59
C ALA A 188 -8.38 -38.98 1.43
N ALA A 189 -9.03 -39.40 2.53
CA ALA A 189 -10.45 -39.77 2.56
C ALA A 189 -11.41 -38.57 2.73
N ALA A 190 -10.93 -37.33 2.62
CA ALA A 190 -11.77 -36.15 2.79
C ALA A 190 -12.87 -36.08 1.72
N THR A 191 -14.07 -35.68 2.13
CA THR A 191 -15.21 -35.45 1.25
C THR A 191 -15.24 -34.00 0.71
N PRO A 192 -16.02 -33.70 -0.34
CA PRO A 192 -16.26 -32.32 -0.75
C PRO A 192 -16.81 -31.43 0.38
N GLU A 193 -17.61 -31.99 1.27
CA GLU A 193 -18.14 -31.32 2.46
C GLU A 193 -17.03 -30.97 3.46
N ASP A 194 -16.09 -31.89 3.73
CA ASP A 194 -14.93 -31.63 4.60
C ASP A 194 -14.03 -30.53 4.03
N ALA A 195 -13.83 -30.57 2.70
CA ALA A 195 -13.09 -29.55 1.97
C ALA A 195 -13.75 -28.18 2.10
N ARG A 196 -15.08 -28.10 1.91
CA ARG A 196 -15.87 -26.88 2.09
C ARG A 196 -15.79 -26.36 3.52
N ALA A 197 -16.00 -27.23 4.51
CA ALA A 197 -15.93 -26.87 5.92
C ALA A 197 -14.55 -26.32 6.31
N SER A 198 -13.48 -26.93 5.80
CA SER A 198 -12.10 -26.49 6.06
C SER A 198 -11.80 -25.12 5.45
N VAL A 199 -12.22 -24.88 4.21
CA VAL A 199 -12.09 -23.57 3.56
C VAL A 199 -12.90 -22.50 4.30
N ALA A 200 -14.15 -22.81 4.69
CA ALA A 200 -15.01 -21.90 5.45
C ALA A 200 -14.42 -21.55 6.82
N ALA A 201 -13.88 -22.52 7.55
CA ALA A 201 -13.21 -22.28 8.83
C ALA A 201 -11.97 -21.39 8.68
N LEU A 202 -11.19 -21.57 7.62
CA LEU A 202 -10.02 -20.73 7.33
C LEU A 202 -10.42 -19.31 6.93
N HIS A 203 -11.49 -19.16 6.12
CA HIS A 203 -12.09 -17.86 5.77
C HIS A 203 -12.55 -17.13 7.03
N ALA A 204 -13.35 -17.77 7.88
CA ALA A 204 -13.84 -17.17 9.12
C ALA A 204 -12.69 -16.72 10.03
N ARG A 205 -11.63 -17.53 10.16
CA ARG A 205 -10.40 -17.15 10.88
C ARG A 205 -9.66 -15.99 10.20
N ALA A 206 -9.70 -15.88 8.88
CA ALA A 206 -9.08 -14.78 8.14
C ALA A 206 -9.89 -13.49 8.33
N GLU A 207 -11.22 -13.58 8.35
CA GLU A 207 -12.10 -12.43 8.54
C GLU A 207 -12.06 -11.89 9.98
N ALA A 208 -12.06 -12.80 10.97
CA ALA A 208 -11.96 -12.46 12.39
C ALA A 208 -10.60 -11.84 12.79
N GLU A 209 -9.56 -11.93 11.95
CA GLU A 209 -8.25 -11.35 12.27
C GLU A 209 -8.32 -9.82 12.27
N ARG A 210 -8.45 -9.22 13.45
CA ARG A 210 -8.50 -7.76 13.61
C ARG A 210 -7.27 -7.09 12.99
N LYS A 211 -7.50 -5.99 12.27
CA LYS A 211 -6.41 -5.10 11.81
C LYS A 211 -5.73 -4.53 13.04
N ARG A 212 -4.49 -4.97 13.33
CA ARG A 212 -3.66 -4.39 14.39
C ARG A 212 -3.27 -2.98 13.94
N ASP A 213 -3.94 -1.97 14.46
CA ASP A 213 -3.72 -0.56 14.16
C ASP A 213 -3.51 0.24 15.44
N SER A 214 -2.69 1.28 15.38
CA SER A 214 -2.47 2.16 16.54
C SER A 214 -3.71 3.05 16.77
N GLY A 215 -3.97 3.40 18.03
CA GLY A 215 -5.03 4.35 18.37
C GLY A 215 -4.80 5.72 17.73
N LEU A 216 -3.55 6.20 17.77
CA LEU A 216 -3.18 7.51 17.20
C LEU A 216 -3.41 7.56 15.68
N ARG A 217 -2.96 6.55 14.92
CA ARG A 217 -3.18 6.49 13.47
C ARG A 217 -4.66 6.53 13.12
N ARG A 218 -5.51 5.81 13.87
CA ARG A 218 -6.96 5.82 13.65
C ARG A 218 -7.55 7.21 13.88
N ARG A 219 -7.14 7.90 14.95
CA ARG A 219 -7.57 9.29 15.23
C ARG A 219 -7.13 10.24 14.11
N VAL A 220 -5.84 10.21 13.74
CA VAL A 220 -5.31 11.02 12.62
C VAL A 220 -6.09 10.73 11.35
N SER A 221 -6.31 9.45 11.02
CA SER A 221 -7.06 9.07 9.83
C SER A 221 -8.52 9.54 9.86
N SER A 222 -9.18 9.50 11.02
CA SER A 222 -10.55 9.98 11.18
C SER A 222 -10.65 11.49 10.97
N VAL A 223 -9.75 12.26 11.59
CA VAL A 223 -9.71 13.73 11.44
C VAL A 223 -9.42 14.12 10.00
N ILE A 224 -8.39 13.52 9.38
CA ILE A 224 -7.95 13.89 8.03
C ILE A 224 -8.95 13.50 6.94
N ASN A 225 -9.71 12.42 7.14
CA ASN A 225 -10.78 12.03 6.22
C ASN A 225 -12.11 12.75 6.48
N SER A 226 -12.23 13.50 7.58
CA SER A 226 -13.41 14.33 7.85
C SER A 226 -13.41 15.59 6.97
N ARG A 227 -14.56 16.29 6.94
CA ARG A 227 -14.69 17.61 6.31
C ARG A 227 -13.70 18.66 6.85
N TRP A 228 -13.26 18.50 8.10
CA TRP A 228 -12.34 19.43 8.76
C TRP A 228 -10.87 19.17 8.41
N GLY A 229 -10.53 18.01 7.83
CA GLY A 229 -9.14 17.62 7.61
C GLY A 229 -8.36 18.62 6.75
N ALA A 230 -8.95 19.10 5.65
CA ALA A 230 -8.31 20.09 4.78
C ALA A 230 -8.18 21.46 5.47
N VAL A 231 -9.21 21.87 6.22
CA VAL A 231 -9.23 23.15 6.95
C VAL A 231 -8.16 23.18 8.03
N LEU A 232 -8.03 22.12 8.82
CA LEU A 232 -7.02 22.05 9.89
C LEU A 232 -5.59 22.07 9.33
N VAL A 233 -5.35 21.37 8.22
CA VAL A 233 -4.05 21.40 7.53
C VAL A 233 -3.75 22.78 6.96
N PHE A 234 -4.74 23.43 6.36
CA PHE A 234 -4.62 24.80 5.87
C PHE A 234 -4.29 25.78 7.01
N LEU A 235 -5.06 25.76 8.10
CA LEU A 235 -4.86 26.64 9.25
C LEU A 235 -3.50 26.43 9.91
N TRP A 236 -3.03 25.18 9.99
CA TRP A 236 -1.68 24.88 10.45
C TRP A 236 -0.61 25.52 9.56
N ALA A 237 -0.76 25.40 8.23
CA ALA A 237 0.19 25.97 7.29
C ALA A 237 0.21 27.51 7.32
N VAL A 238 -0.95 28.16 7.55
CA VAL A 238 -1.04 29.61 7.80
C VAL A 238 -0.26 29.96 9.07
N ALA A 239 -0.51 29.26 10.18
CA ALA A 239 0.15 29.52 11.45
C ALA A 239 1.68 29.33 11.37
N GLU A 240 2.14 28.29 10.66
CA GLU A 240 3.56 28.03 10.41
C GLU A 240 4.21 29.16 9.61
N ALA A 241 3.57 29.60 8.53
CA ALA A 241 4.07 30.68 7.69
C ALA A 241 4.22 32.01 8.45
N LEU A 242 3.35 32.25 9.44
CA LEU A 242 3.34 33.47 10.24
C LEU A 242 4.36 33.46 11.39
N SER A 243 4.33 32.43 12.24
CA SER A 243 5.05 32.48 13.52
C SER A 243 5.37 31.10 14.11
N TRP A 244 4.52 30.10 13.89
CA TRP A 244 4.61 28.82 14.60
C TRP A 244 5.90 28.01 14.32
N PRO A 245 6.58 27.45 15.34
CA PRO A 245 7.90 26.80 15.18
C PRO A 245 7.87 25.42 14.51
N LEU A 246 6.71 24.75 14.43
CA LEU A 246 6.63 23.43 13.80
C LEU A 246 6.59 23.53 12.27
N ILE A 247 7.67 23.12 11.63
CA ILE A 247 7.87 23.09 10.18
C ILE A 247 6.87 22.09 9.53
N PRO A 248 6.28 22.36 8.35
CA PRO A 248 5.17 21.59 7.80
C PRO A 248 5.51 20.11 7.54
N GLU A 249 6.79 19.76 7.41
CA GLU A 249 7.26 18.40 7.14
C GLU A 249 6.92 17.40 8.23
N LEU A 250 6.97 17.82 9.50
CA LEU A 250 6.54 16.99 10.63
C LEU A 250 5.05 16.66 10.52
N LEU A 251 4.24 17.65 10.16
CA LEU A 251 2.81 17.48 9.95
C LEU A 251 2.55 16.57 8.75
N VAL A 252 3.25 16.79 7.63
CA VAL A 252 3.14 15.97 6.42
C VAL A 252 3.48 14.52 6.74
N ALA A 253 4.61 14.26 7.40
CA ALA A 253 5.00 12.90 7.76
C ALA A 253 3.96 12.25 8.68
N THR A 254 3.47 12.98 9.68
CA THR A 254 2.44 12.50 10.60
C THR A 254 1.17 12.11 9.84
N ILE A 255 0.66 12.99 9.00
CA ILE A 255 -0.61 12.79 8.30
C ILE A 255 -0.46 11.80 7.15
N VAL A 256 0.49 12.02 6.24
CA VAL A 256 0.58 11.31 4.96
C VAL A 256 1.07 9.88 5.16
N ILE A 257 1.95 9.60 6.13
CA ILE A 257 2.29 8.21 6.46
C ILE A 257 1.06 7.48 7.05
N ALA A 258 0.19 8.18 7.81
CA ALA A 258 -1.07 7.62 8.31
C ALA A 258 -2.07 7.34 7.18
N VAL A 259 -2.25 8.32 6.28
CA VAL A 259 -3.24 8.33 5.22
C VAL A 259 -2.56 8.70 3.88
N PRO A 260 -1.84 7.77 3.24
CA PRO A 260 -1.08 8.07 2.02
C PRO A 260 -1.93 8.64 0.88
N ARG A 261 -3.19 8.23 0.81
CA ARG A 261 -4.11 8.67 -0.25
C ARG A 261 -4.55 10.12 -0.10
N SER A 262 -4.38 10.73 1.08
CA SER A 262 -4.67 12.16 1.24
C SER A 262 -3.50 13.04 0.81
N ALA A 263 -2.39 12.50 0.29
CA ALA A 263 -1.18 13.25 -0.03
C ALA A 263 -1.46 14.47 -0.92
N VAL A 264 -2.22 14.31 -2.01
CA VAL A 264 -2.57 15.42 -2.90
C VAL A 264 -3.40 16.48 -2.16
N LYS A 265 -4.45 16.07 -1.46
CA LYS A 265 -5.31 16.98 -0.68
C LYS A 265 -4.50 17.75 0.36
N VAL A 266 -3.65 17.04 1.12
CA VAL A 266 -2.79 17.62 2.15
C VAL A 266 -1.78 18.58 1.53
N SER A 267 -1.14 18.21 0.41
CA SER A 267 -0.21 19.07 -0.32
C SER A 267 -0.88 20.37 -0.76
N LEU A 268 -2.05 20.30 -1.38
CA LEU A 268 -2.80 21.48 -1.81
C LEU A 268 -3.20 22.36 -0.63
N SER A 269 -3.69 21.78 0.46
CA SER A 269 -4.05 22.54 1.66
C SER A 269 -2.84 23.22 2.31
N ILE A 270 -1.68 22.56 2.36
CA ILE A 270 -0.45 23.16 2.88
C ILE A 270 0.01 24.32 2.01
N VAL A 271 0.06 24.13 0.69
CA VAL A 271 0.48 25.18 -0.24
C VAL A 271 -0.47 26.38 -0.14
N ALA A 272 -1.78 26.16 -0.18
CA ALA A 272 -2.76 27.24 -0.03
C ALA A 272 -2.59 28.00 1.30
N GLY A 273 -2.45 27.28 2.42
CA GLY A 273 -2.27 27.91 3.73
C GLY A 273 -0.93 28.63 3.87
N THR A 274 0.13 28.06 3.32
CA THR A 274 1.45 28.69 3.23
C THR A 274 1.42 30.01 2.48
N LEU A 275 0.75 30.05 1.32
CA LEU A 275 0.65 31.26 0.50
C LEU A 275 -0.22 32.32 1.19
N ALA A 276 -1.35 31.92 1.78
CA ALA A 276 -2.22 32.82 2.53
C ALA A 276 -1.51 33.41 3.75
N GLY A 277 -0.82 32.59 4.53
CA GLY A 277 -0.03 33.05 5.67
C GLY A 277 1.19 33.89 5.27
N GLY A 278 1.83 33.55 4.14
CA GLY A 278 2.92 34.34 3.57
C GLY A 278 2.46 35.73 3.13
N LEU A 279 1.33 35.84 2.45
CA LEU A 279 0.71 37.12 2.07
C LEU A 279 0.34 37.98 3.29
N LEU A 280 -0.32 37.37 4.28
CA LEU A 280 -0.66 38.07 5.51
C LEU A 280 0.59 38.54 6.25
N GLY A 281 1.61 37.68 6.36
CA GLY A 281 2.88 38.05 6.97
C GLY A 281 3.61 39.17 6.23
N LEU A 282 3.54 39.18 4.89
CA LEU A 282 4.12 40.23 4.04
C LEU A 282 3.46 41.58 4.35
N GLN A 283 2.11 41.61 4.39
CA GLN A 283 1.34 42.81 4.71
C GLN A 283 1.59 43.32 6.12
N LEU A 284 1.65 42.41 7.11
CA LEU A 284 1.96 42.76 8.49
C LEU A 284 3.35 43.37 8.61
N ALA A 285 4.35 42.79 7.96
CA ALA A 285 5.72 43.30 7.98
C ALA A 285 5.84 44.66 7.27
N ALA A 286 5.15 44.87 6.15
CA ALA A 286 5.07 46.17 5.48
C ALA A 286 4.42 47.24 6.37
N ALA A 287 3.44 46.86 7.20
CA ALA A 287 2.82 47.72 8.21
C ALA A 287 3.67 47.90 9.49
N GLY A 288 4.91 47.38 9.52
CA GLY A 288 5.80 47.48 10.69
C GLY A 288 5.48 46.51 11.83
N VAL A 289 4.54 45.58 11.65
CA VAL A 289 4.19 44.56 12.65
C VAL A 289 5.15 43.38 12.55
N GLN A 290 5.93 43.16 13.61
CA GLN A 290 6.85 42.03 13.67
C GLN A 290 6.24 40.87 14.48
N LEU A 291 5.95 39.77 13.79
CA LEU A 291 5.49 38.55 14.43
C LEU A 291 6.64 37.79 15.10
N PRO A 292 6.35 37.01 16.17
CA PRO A 292 7.37 36.18 16.81
C PRO A 292 7.93 35.15 15.82
N ALA A 293 9.26 35.08 15.73
CA ALA A 293 9.97 34.11 14.90
C ALA A 293 10.85 33.21 15.79
N PRO A 294 10.25 32.29 16.57
CA PRO A 294 10.99 31.38 17.42
C PRO A 294 11.99 30.54 16.59
N LEU A 295 13.11 30.17 17.22
CA LEU A 295 14.19 29.37 16.60
C LEU A 295 14.86 30.05 15.40
N THR A 296 14.92 31.39 15.40
CA THR A 296 15.66 32.18 14.42
C THR A 296 16.76 33.02 15.09
N THR A 297 17.83 33.31 14.35
CA THR A 297 18.95 34.16 14.82
C THR A 297 19.05 35.44 13.99
N ASP A 298 19.79 36.43 14.51
CA ASP A 298 20.05 37.69 13.78
C ASP A 298 20.81 37.46 12.49
N ARG A 299 21.71 36.48 12.48
CA ARG A 299 22.46 36.07 11.30
C ARG A 299 21.55 35.53 10.20
N MET A 300 20.52 34.76 10.56
CA MET A 300 19.51 34.30 9.60
C MET A 300 18.75 35.50 9.00
N ARG A 301 18.37 36.48 9.82
CA ARG A 301 17.66 37.69 9.36
C ARG A 301 18.53 38.53 8.43
N ALA A 302 19.79 38.75 8.79
CA ALA A 302 20.75 39.48 7.97
C ALA A 302 20.99 38.80 6.61
N GLN A 303 21.12 37.47 6.61
CA GLN A 303 21.26 36.69 5.38
C GLN A 303 20.03 36.83 4.48
N ALA A 304 18.82 36.62 5.02
CA ALA A 304 17.59 36.74 4.25
C ALA A 304 17.42 38.15 3.68
N ARG A 305 17.73 39.20 4.46
CA ARG A 305 17.70 40.59 3.98
C ARG A 305 18.63 40.81 2.80
N HIS A 306 19.87 40.31 2.90
CA HIS A 306 20.84 40.44 1.82
C HIS A 306 20.34 39.77 0.53
N GLU A 307 19.78 38.56 0.63
CA GLU A 307 19.25 37.84 -0.52
C GLU A 307 18.03 38.52 -1.12
N ILE A 308 17.08 38.98 -0.30
CA ILE A 308 15.91 39.75 -0.75
C ILE A 308 16.36 41.04 -1.47
N ALA A 309 17.39 41.72 -0.98
CA ALA A 309 17.89 42.95 -1.60
C ALA A 309 18.51 42.71 -2.99
N VAL A 310 19.06 41.51 -3.25
CA VAL A 310 19.72 41.16 -4.52
C VAL A 310 18.76 40.49 -5.50
N GLU A 311 17.92 39.57 -5.02
CA GLU A 311 17.10 38.68 -5.87
C GLU A 311 15.59 38.93 -5.73
N GLY A 312 15.17 39.87 -4.87
CA GLY A 312 13.75 40.14 -4.62
C GLY A 312 13.00 38.92 -4.12
N ALA A 313 11.83 38.64 -4.70
CA ALA A 313 10.99 37.50 -4.31
C ALA A 313 11.66 36.13 -4.57
N ASP A 314 12.53 36.01 -5.58
CA ASP A 314 13.17 34.75 -5.98
C ASP A 314 14.09 34.18 -4.89
N ALA A 315 14.61 35.05 -4.01
CA ALA A 315 15.45 34.66 -2.87
C ALA A 315 14.84 33.55 -1.99
N VAL A 316 13.51 33.44 -1.95
CA VAL A 316 12.80 32.40 -1.18
C VAL A 316 13.16 30.98 -1.60
N ARG A 317 13.72 30.77 -2.80
CA ARG A 317 14.21 29.46 -3.27
C ARG A 317 15.42 28.93 -2.48
N HIS A 318 16.19 29.81 -1.83
CA HIS A 318 17.37 29.44 -1.04
C HIS A 318 17.00 28.85 0.32
N GLN A 319 15.78 29.12 0.78
CA GLN A 319 15.21 28.74 2.07
C GLN A 319 15.42 27.25 2.44
N PRO A 320 15.17 26.27 1.54
CA PRO A 320 15.35 24.85 1.86
C PRO A 320 16.81 24.44 2.07
N TRP A 321 17.73 25.03 1.33
CA TRP A 321 19.13 24.61 1.29
C TRP A 321 19.95 25.18 2.44
N LYS A 322 19.58 26.39 2.89
CA LYS A 322 20.27 27.09 3.98
C LYS A 322 19.67 26.82 5.35
N GLY A 323 18.52 26.14 5.41
CA GLY A 323 17.81 25.85 6.65
C GLY A 323 17.17 27.09 7.30
N LEU A 324 16.99 28.17 6.55
CA LEU A 324 16.32 29.37 7.03
C LEU A 324 14.80 29.13 7.12
N PRO A 325 14.10 29.63 8.14
CA PRO A 325 12.64 29.55 8.17
C PRO A 325 11.98 30.50 7.16
N TYR A 326 10.93 30.04 6.49
CA TYR A 326 10.20 30.82 5.48
C TYR A 326 9.71 32.18 6.00
N LYS A 327 9.22 32.22 7.25
CA LYS A 327 8.74 33.44 7.90
C LYS A 327 9.79 34.56 7.99
N VAL A 328 11.08 34.20 8.00
CA VAL A 328 12.18 35.18 7.99
C VAL A 328 12.24 35.89 6.64
N TYR A 329 12.13 35.14 5.54
CA TYR A 329 12.06 35.73 4.20
C TYR A 329 10.79 36.56 4.02
N VAL A 330 9.63 36.09 4.51
CA VAL A 330 8.38 36.87 4.47
C VAL A 330 8.55 38.22 5.16
N ALA A 331 9.14 38.23 6.37
CA ALA A 331 9.30 39.44 7.15
C ALA A 331 10.27 40.43 6.49
N GLU A 332 11.39 39.96 5.94
CA GLU A 332 12.34 40.86 5.26
C GLU A 332 11.83 41.30 3.87
N ALA A 333 11.08 40.44 3.16
CA ALA A 333 10.40 40.81 1.90
C ALA A 333 9.35 41.91 2.13
N GLY A 334 8.58 41.83 3.21
CA GLY A 334 7.57 42.86 3.53
C GLY A 334 8.21 44.20 3.90
N LYS A 335 9.35 44.18 4.59
CA LYS A 335 10.14 45.39 4.88
C LYS A 335 10.76 46.01 3.63
N ALA A 336 11.06 45.19 2.62
CA ALA A 336 11.61 45.62 1.34
C ALA A 336 10.53 45.97 0.31
N ASP A 337 9.25 45.98 0.72
CA ASP A 337 8.09 46.28 -0.14
C ASP A 337 8.03 45.43 -1.42
N VAL A 338 8.38 44.15 -1.31
CA VAL A 338 8.31 43.21 -2.43
C VAL A 338 6.86 43.06 -2.91
N PRO A 339 6.59 43.15 -4.23
CA PRO A 339 5.23 43.03 -4.75
C PRO A 339 4.54 41.73 -4.32
N PRO A 340 3.30 41.77 -3.81
CA PRO A 340 2.61 40.58 -3.30
C PRO A 340 2.42 39.47 -4.34
N VAL A 341 2.21 39.84 -5.61
CA VAL A 341 2.04 38.89 -6.71
C VAL A 341 3.32 38.10 -6.94
N ASP A 342 4.46 38.78 -7.04
CA ASP A 342 5.76 38.15 -7.25
C ASP A 342 6.12 37.24 -6.08
N TRP A 343 5.85 37.71 -4.85
CA TRP A 343 6.03 36.91 -3.65
C TRP A 343 5.23 35.60 -3.68
N VAL A 344 3.97 35.65 -4.10
CA VAL A 344 3.10 34.47 -4.21
C VAL A 344 3.61 33.50 -5.27
N VAL A 345 4.00 34.00 -6.43
CA VAL A 345 4.49 33.17 -7.54
C VAL A 345 5.76 32.43 -7.15
N GLU A 346 6.76 33.13 -6.60
CA GLU A 346 8.03 32.51 -6.22
C GLU A 346 7.87 31.61 -4.98
N SER A 347 7.04 32.01 -4.01
CA SER A 347 6.68 31.15 -2.88
C SER A 347 5.98 29.87 -3.35
N ALA A 348 5.08 29.95 -4.34
CA ALA A 348 4.36 28.79 -4.87
C ALA A 348 5.32 27.81 -5.55
N LYS A 349 6.30 28.30 -6.31
CA LYS A 349 7.34 27.45 -6.92
C LYS A 349 8.21 26.77 -5.85
N ALA A 350 8.78 27.56 -4.93
CA ALA A 350 9.71 27.05 -3.93
C ALA A 350 9.03 26.12 -2.91
N ARG A 351 7.91 26.54 -2.32
CA ARG A 351 7.20 25.75 -1.29
C ARG A 351 6.32 24.66 -1.91
N GLY A 352 5.71 24.93 -3.07
CA GLY A 352 4.85 23.97 -3.76
C GLY A 352 5.61 22.73 -4.25
N SER A 353 6.75 22.91 -4.91
CA SER A 353 7.59 21.80 -5.37
C SER A 353 8.07 20.91 -4.22
N ARG A 354 8.60 21.54 -3.15
CA ARG A 354 9.05 20.85 -1.93
C ARG A 354 7.91 20.09 -1.25
N THR A 355 6.75 20.73 -1.07
CA THR A 355 5.59 20.10 -0.44
C THR A 355 5.08 18.91 -1.26
N ALA A 356 5.01 19.05 -2.59
CA ALA A 356 4.60 17.98 -3.48
C ALA A 356 5.58 16.79 -3.43
N MET A 357 6.90 17.08 -3.46
CA MET A 357 7.93 16.04 -3.36
C MET A 357 7.86 15.28 -2.03
N LEU A 358 7.79 15.99 -0.91
CA LEU A 358 7.78 15.37 0.42
C LEU A 358 6.48 14.61 0.68
N THR A 359 5.34 15.16 0.29
CA THR A 359 4.05 14.45 0.41
C THR A 359 4.04 13.18 -0.45
N ALA A 360 4.59 13.21 -1.67
CA ALA A 360 4.74 12.02 -2.50
C ALA A 360 5.65 10.96 -1.86
N LEU A 361 6.82 11.37 -1.36
CA LEU A 361 7.77 10.50 -0.67
C LEU A 361 7.12 9.83 0.56
N PHE A 362 6.47 10.61 1.42
CA PHE A 362 5.79 10.10 2.60
C PHE A 362 4.56 9.25 2.25
N ALA A 363 3.90 9.49 1.12
CA ALA A 363 2.82 8.65 0.64
C ALA A 363 3.34 7.25 0.26
N VAL A 364 4.43 7.19 -0.52
CA VAL A 364 5.09 5.92 -0.86
C VAL A 364 5.53 5.19 0.41
N LEU A 365 6.21 5.90 1.32
CA LEU A 365 6.63 5.33 2.60
C LEU A 365 5.44 4.81 3.42
N GLY A 366 4.36 5.58 3.52
CA GLY A 366 3.16 5.17 4.23
C GLY A 366 2.44 3.97 3.60
N LEU A 367 2.49 3.83 2.27
CA LEU A 367 1.99 2.64 1.57
C LEU A 367 2.81 1.39 1.92
N LEU A 368 4.14 1.53 1.97
CA LEU A 368 5.06 0.44 2.37
C LEU A 368 4.91 0.06 3.86
N LEU A 369 4.73 1.07 4.73
CA LEU A 369 4.58 0.88 6.17
C LEU A 369 3.18 0.44 6.61
N GLN A 370 2.21 0.26 5.70
CA GLN A 370 0.85 -0.17 6.07
C GLN A 370 0.80 -1.52 6.80
N ARG A 371 1.77 -2.40 6.57
CA ARG A 371 1.92 -3.67 7.31
C ARG A 371 2.32 -3.43 8.77
N PHE A 372 3.01 -2.33 9.05
CA PHE A 372 3.55 -1.96 10.36
C PHE A 372 2.73 -0.88 11.05
N ARG A 373 1.48 -0.64 10.61
CA ARG A 373 0.57 0.37 11.16
C ARG A 373 0.40 0.36 12.70
N ARG A 374 0.65 -0.78 13.36
CA ARG A 374 0.66 -0.89 14.83
C ARG A 374 1.79 -0.08 15.48
N TRP A 375 2.91 0.08 14.78
CA TRP A 375 4.11 0.79 15.22
C TRP A 375 4.09 2.27 14.82
N TYR A 376 2.90 2.81 14.52
CA TYR A 376 2.71 4.19 14.09
C TYR A 376 3.40 5.20 14.98
N VAL A 377 3.16 5.09 16.28
CA VAL A 377 3.77 5.98 17.26
C VAL A 377 5.30 5.83 17.27
N GLY A 378 5.80 4.59 17.15
CA GLY A 378 7.24 4.32 17.16
C GLY A 378 7.98 5.01 16.02
N TYR A 379 7.46 4.95 14.78
CA TYR A 379 8.11 5.65 13.68
C TYR A 379 8.02 7.17 13.79
N LEU A 380 6.96 7.71 14.40
CA LEU A 380 6.85 9.16 14.61
C LEU A 380 7.85 9.64 15.66
N VAL A 381 8.08 8.86 16.72
CA VAL A 381 9.10 9.17 17.72
C VAL A 381 10.49 9.18 17.08
N VAL A 382 10.82 8.16 16.28
CA VAL A 382 12.10 8.13 15.55
C VAL A 382 12.22 9.33 14.61
N PHE A 383 11.17 9.62 13.84
CA PHE A 383 11.17 10.75 12.91
C PHE A 383 11.32 12.10 13.63
N ALA A 384 10.59 12.31 14.73
CA ALA A 384 10.69 13.52 15.53
C ALA A 384 12.08 13.67 16.18
N GLY A 385 12.70 12.57 16.63
CA GLY A 385 14.06 12.58 17.16
C GLY A 385 15.11 12.96 16.12
N VAL A 386 15.06 12.35 14.93
CA VAL A 386 15.94 12.70 13.81
C VAL A 386 15.74 14.16 13.40
N PHE A 387 14.48 14.60 13.31
CA PHE A 387 14.16 15.97 12.96
C PHE A 387 14.70 16.98 13.99
N ALA A 388 14.48 16.74 15.29
CA ALA A 388 14.97 17.62 16.35
C ALA A 388 16.49 17.70 16.37
N TRP A 389 17.18 16.57 16.15
CA TRP A 389 18.63 16.54 16.04
C TRP A 389 19.14 17.35 14.83
N SER A 390 18.52 17.17 13.65
CA SER A 390 18.86 17.95 12.45
C SER A 390 18.61 19.45 12.64
N LEU A 391 17.47 19.82 13.24
CA LEU A 391 17.14 21.22 13.52
C LEU A 391 18.12 21.86 14.49
N ALA A 392 18.54 21.15 15.55
CA ALA A 392 19.55 21.62 16.47
C ALA A 392 20.91 21.84 15.76
N GLY A 393 21.28 20.97 14.83
CA GLY A 393 22.46 21.15 13.98
C GLY A 393 22.40 22.44 13.17
N VAL A 394 21.28 22.70 12.49
CA VAL A 394 21.06 23.94 11.72
C VAL A 394 21.15 25.17 12.63
N ILE A 395 20.47 25.16 13.78
CA ILE A 395 20.50 26.31 14.69
C ILE A 395 21.93 26.59 15.17
N ARG A 396 22.72 25.56 15.49
CA ARG A 396 24.14 25.72 15.87
C ARG A 396 25.00 26.30 14.76
N THR A 397 24.71 26.02 13.49
CA THR A 397 25.45 26.64 12.36
C THR A 397 25.14 28.12 12.16
N TRP A 398 24.00 28.57 12.67
CA TRP A 398 23.49 29.95 12.55
C TRP A 398 23.59 30.76 13.84
N SER A 399 23.99 30.12 14.93
CA SER A 399 24.41 30.74 16.19
C SER A 399 25.87 31.16 16.05
#